data_AF-A0A1C5IL40-F1
#
_entry.id   AF-A0A1C5IL40-F1
#
_cell.length_a   1.000
_cell.length_b   1.000
_cell.length_c   1.000
_cell.angle_alpha   90.00
_cell.angle_beta   90.00
_cell.angle_gamma   90.00
#
_symmetry.space_group_name_H-M   'P 1'
#
loop_
_entity.id
_entity.type
_entity.pdbx_description
1 polymer ?
#
loop_
_entity_poly.entity_id
_entity_poly.type
_entity_poly.pdbx_seq_one_letter_code
_entity_poly.pdbx_strand_id
1 'polypeptide(L)'
;MTAIFNPTGPAPLVPPVRPVPDQAGQPAVRGPVGPVLELPGTPGAALVPVTHQGRPVGAFVLSGGRVRYRPVLDPDRLLTASAGVIAAGLLAAGVVAVGRRRPPAIGAVTMGPGGWVSLKGLSAPGPRAARPPRPWWARLLRAHRLVVQR
;
A
#
# COMPACT_ATOMS: atom_id res chain seq x y z
N MET A 1 39.28 -32.63 70.51
CA MET A 1 39.19 -32.50 69.04
C MET A 1 38.93 -31.03 68.72
N THR A 2 39.98 -30.37 68.20
CA THR A 2 40.03 -29.15 67.36
C THR A 2 39.22 -27.88 67.71
N ALA A 3 39.97 -26.85 68.09
CA ALA A 3 39.57 -25.44 68.06
C ALA A 3 39.55 -24.90 66.62
N ILE A 4 38.64 -23.97 66.32
CA ILE A 4 38.67 -23.14 65.12
C ILE A 4 38.79 -21.69 65.58
N PHE A 5 40.00 -21.15 65.49
CA PHE A 5 40.26 -19.71 65.54
C PHE A 5 39.72 -19.09 64.25
N ASN A 6 38.95 -18.01 64.38
CA ASN A 6 38.47 -17.24 63.24
C ASN A 6 39.19 -15.87 63.25
N PRO A 7 40.29 -15.71 62.49
CA PRO A 7 41.08 -14.48 62.48
C PRO A 7 40.59 -13.56 61.36
N THR A 8 39.53 -12.78 61.58
CA THR A 8 39.24 -11.64 60.70
C THR A 8 38.55 -10.53 61.48
N GLY A 9 39.31 -9.47 61.79
CA GLY A 9 38.75 -8.20 62.27
C GLY A 9 37.95 -7.48 61.18
N PRO A 10 37.37 -6.30 61.48
CA PRO A 10 36.52 -5.58 60.53
C PRO A 10 37.36 -5.15 59.30
N ALA A 11 37.07 -5.74 58.14
CA ALA A 11 37.66 -5.32 56.88
C ALA A 11 37.09 -3.95 56.47
N PRO A 12 37.93 -2.97 56.07
CA PRO A 12 37.42 -1.71 55.54
C PRO A 12 36.68 -1.95 54.22
N LEU A 13 35.42 -1.54 54.17
CA LEU A 13 34.59 -1.53 52.96
C LEU A 13 35.15 -0.49 51.97
N VAL A 14 36.09 -0.90 51.12
CA VAL A 14 36.45 -0.13 49.93
C VAL A 14 35.46 -0.51 48.83
N PRO A 15 34.62 0.41 48.32
CA PRO A 15 33.77 0.10 47.18
C PRO A 15 34.64 -0.13 45.93
N PRO A 16 34.32 -1.11 45.07
CA PRO A 16 35.05 -1.29 43.83
C PRO A 16 34.88 -0.05 42.95
N VAL A 17 35.99 0.56 42.55
CA VAL A 17 36.00 1.59 41.51
C VAL A 17 35.45 0.95 40.25
N ARG A 18 34.24 1.35 39.85
CA ARG A 18 33.63 0.93 38.59
C ARG A 18 34.54 1.46 37.47
N PRO A 19 35.04 0.61 36.57
CA PRO A 19 35.71 1.11 35.37
C PRO A 19 34.72 2.04 34.66
N VAL A 20 35.13 3.29 34.43
CA VAL A 20 34.46 4.15 33.46
C VAL A 20 34.46 3.34 32.16
N PRO A 21 33.30 3.03 31.55
CA PRO A 21 33.33 2.44 30.23
C PRO A 21 34.05 3.47 29.36
N ASP A 22 35.21 3.06 28.82
CA ASP A 22 35.81 3.72 27.67
C ASP A 22 34.67 4.06 26.71
N GLN A 23 34.72 5.28 26.16
CA GLN A 23 33.89 5.64 25.01
C GLN A 23 34.33 4.80 23.80
N ALA A 24 34.18 3.49 23.89
CA ALA A 24 34.16 2.57 22.78
C ALA A 24 32.96 3.00 21.94
N GLY A 25 33.29 3.55 20.77
CA GLY A 25 32.42 4.05 19.72
C GLY A 25 30.94 3.92 20.03
N GLN A 26 30.30 5.07 20.25
CA GLN A 26 28.85 5.23 20.19
C GLN A 26 28.32 4.28 19.11
N PRO A 27 27.54 3.24 19.47
CA PRO A 27 27.00 2.36 18.45
C PRO A 27 26.20 3.27 17.53
N ALA A 28 26.65 3.41 16.29
CA ALA A 28 25.89 4.10 15.27
C ALA A 28 24.55 3.35 15.23
N VAL A 29 23.55 3.91 15.90
CA VAL A 29 22.20 3.39 15.89
C VAL A 29 21.76 3.60 14.45
N ARG A 30 22.01 2.60 13.61
CA ARG A 30 21.41 2.45 12.28
C ARG A 30 19.95 2.03 12.49
N GLY A 31 19.22 2.82 13.26
CA GLY A 31 17.77 2.75 13.36
C GLY A 31 17.15 3.48 12.17
N PRO A 32 15.83 3.34 11.95
CA PRO A 32 15.09 4.09 10.92
C PRO A 32 15.11 5.63 11.11
N VAL A 33 15.75 6.10 12.16
CA VAL A 33 15.84 7.48 12.63
C VAL A 33 17.23 8.00 12.28
N GLY A 34 17.31 8.97 11.36
CA GLY A 34 18.58 9.53 10.90
C GLY A 34 19.17 10.56 11.87
N PRO A 35 20.33 11.14 11.54
CA PRO A 35 21.04 12.06 12.42
C PRO A 35 20.19 13.30 12.74
N VAL A 36 20.33 13.80 13.97
CA VAL A 36 19.70 15.06 14.37
C VAL A 36 20.36 16.19 13.59
N LEU A 37 19.57 16.89 12.79
CA LEU A 37 19.98 18.07 12.03
C LEU A 37 19.49 19.32 12.74
N GLU A 38 20.39 20.08 13.34
CA GLU A 38 20.09 21.38 13.92
C GLU A 38 19.95 22.42 12.79
N LEU A 39 18.77 23.06 12.68
CA LEU A 39 18.55 24.14 11.74
C LEU A 39 18.76 25.49 12.44
N PRO A 40 19.57 26.38 11.84
CA PRO A 40 19.72 27.74 12.34
C PRO A 40 18.41 28.51 12.19
N GLY A 41 17.99 29.22 13.25
CA GLY A 41 16.77 30.02 13.26
C GLY A 41 16.35 30.42 14.68
N THR A 42 15.36 31.30 14.78
CA THR A 42 14.75 31.72 16.06
C THR A 42 13.25 31.44 16.01
N PRO A 43 12.74 30.43 16.75
CA PRO A 43 13.47 29.47 17.57
C PRO A 43 14.29 28.47 16.75
N GLY A 44 15.40 28.00 17.31
CA GLY A 44 16.17 26.90 16.74
C GLY A 44 15.33 25.63 16.64
N ALA A 45 15.55 24.85 15.59
CA ALA A 45 14.77 23.64 15.34
C ALA A 45 15.69 22.44 15.08
N ALA A 46 15.47 21.35 15.80
CA ALA A 46 16.15 20.09 15.54
C ALA A 46 15.24 19.19 14.69
N LEU A 47 15.77 18.71 13.57
CA LEU A 47 15.10 17.78 12.66
C LEU A 47 15.67 16.38 12.83
N VAL A 48 14.77 15.41 12.99
CA VAL A 48 15.11 14.00 13.03
C VAL A 48 14.43 13.31 11.84
N PRO A 49 15.17 13.02 10.75
CA PRO A 49 14.59 12.41 9.57
C PRO A 49 14.19 10.96 9.85
N VAL A 50 13.03 10.56 9.36
CA VAL A 50 12.51 9.20 9.42
C VAL A 50 12.62 8.60 8.04
N THR A 51 13.37 7.50 7.94
CA THR A 51 13.55 6.78 6.68
C THR A 51 12.93 5.39 6.76
N HIS A 52 12.38 4.93 5.64
CA HIS A 52 11.91 3.56 5.47
C HIS A 52 12.53 3.01 4.20
N GLN A 53 13.27 1.90 4.31
CA GLN A 53 13.98 1.30 3.18
C GLN A 53 14.89 2.30 2.43
N GLY A 54 15.58 3.17 3.17
CA GLY A 54 16.48 4.18 2.61
C GLY A 54 15.77 5.39 1.96
N ARG A 55 14.44 5.49 2.04
CA ARG A 55 13.67 6.64 1.53
C ARG A 55 13.14 7.51 2.66
N PRO A 56 13.19 8.85 2.56
CA PRO A 56 12.61 9.74 3.55
C PRO A 56 11.08 9.66 3.53
N VAL A 57 10.48 9.35 4.68
CA VAL A 57 9.02 9.29 4.87
C VAL A 57 8.50 10.53 5.59
N GLY A 58 9.35 11.15 6.41
CA GLY A 58 9.01 12.32 7.18
C GLY A 58 10.18 12.78 8.03
N ALA A 59 9.92 13.78 8.86
CA ALA A 59 10.84 14.20 9.91
C ALA A 59 10.07 14.58 11.17
N PHE A 60 10.64 14.28 12.33
CA PHE A 60 10.22 14.91 13.57
C PHE A 60 10.93 16.25 13.70
N VAL A 61 10.14 17.31 13.92
CA VAL A 61 10.64 18.67 14.13
C VAL A 61 10.47 19.00 15.61
N LEU A 62 11.59 19.18 16.31
CA LEU A 62 11.61 19.74 17.66
C LEU A 62 11.88 21.25 17.54
N SER A 63 10.93 22.07 17.96
CA SER A 63 11.07 23.53 17.96
C SER A 63 10.36 24.11 19.18
N GLY A 64 11.04 24.96 19.95
CA GLY A 64 10.47 25.59 21.14
C GLY A 64 9.89 24.58 22.15
N GLY A 65 10.55 23.44 22.35
CA GLY A 65 10.14 22.37 23.27
C GLY A 65 8.98 21.49 22.78
N ARG A 66 8.47 21.70 21.56
CA ARG A 66 7.39 20.87 20.97
C ARG A 66 7.92 20.01 19.84
N VAL A 67 7.56 18.73 19.86
CA VAL A 67 7.82 17.78 18.77
C VAL A 67 6.61 17.70 17.85
N ARG A 68 6.82 17.88 16.54
CA ARG A 68 5.78 17.68 15.51
C ARG A 68 6.29 16.79 14.40
N TYR A 69 5.50 15.80 14.01
CA TYR A 69 5.78 15.01 12.82
C TYR A 69 5.39 15.79 11.55
N ARG A 70 6.29 15.83 10.57
CA ARG A 70 6.06 16.39 9.24
C ARG A 70 6.26 15.30 8.20
N PRO A 71 5.20 14.82 7.52
CA PRO A 71 5.35 13.86 6.45
C PRO A 71 6.02 14.50 5.23
N VAL A 72 6.89 13.76 4.56
CA VAL A 72 7.43 14.12 3.24
C VAL A 72 6.55 13.40 2.23
N LEU A 73 5.72 14.16 1.52
CA LEU A 73 4.90 13.62 0.45
C LEU A 73 5.73 13.61 -0.84
N ASP A 74 5.89 12.44 -1.44
CA ASP A 74 6.50 12.30 -2.76
C ASP A 74 5.44 12.65 -3.83
N PRO A 75 5.58 13.79 -4.54
CA PRO A 75 4.57 14.24 -5.51
C PRO A 75 4.44 13.26 -6.68
N ASP A 76 5.53 12.63 -7.10
CA ASP A 76 5.53 11.68 -8.21
C ASP A 76 4.77 10.41 -7.82
N ARG A 77 4.95 9.93 -6.58
CA ARG A 77 4.13 8.83 -6.06
C ARG A 77 2.66 9.20 -5.93
N LEU A 78 2.34 10.40 -5.47
CA LEU A 78 0.94 10.84 -5.36
C LEU A 78 0.30 10.93 -6.75
N LEU A 79 1.01 11.49 -7.73
CA LEU A 79 0.55 11.58 -9.11
C LEU A 79 0.37 10.19 -9.73
N THR A 80 1.33 9.29 -9.51
CA THR A 80 1.24 7.92 -10.02
C THR A 80 0.07 7.15 -9.39
N ALA A 81 -0.08 7.26 -8.07
CA ALA A 81 -1.18 6.61 -7.35
C ALA A 81 -2.54 7.17 -7.77
N SER A 82 -2.66 8.50 -7.87
CA SER A 82 -3.91 9.15 -8.28
C SER A 82 -4.26 8.84 -9.73
N ALA A 83 -3.29 8.84 -10.65
CA ALA A 83 -3.48 8.43 -12.03
C ALA A 83 -4.02 6.99 -12.13
N GLY A 84 -3.48 6.07 -11.33
CA GLY A 84 -3.95 4.67 -11.28
C GLY A 84 -5.41 4.55 -10.84
N VAL A 85 -5.80 5.28 -9.79
CA VAL A 85 -7.19 5.29 -9.28
C VAL A 85 -8.15 5.89 -10.31
N ILE A 86 -7.77 7.00 -10.94
CA ILE A 86 -8.60 7.65 -11.97
C ILE A 86 -8.77 6.73 -13.18
N ALA A 87 -7.69 6.12 -13.67
CA ALA A 87 -7.74 5.20 -14.80
C ALA A 87 -8.64 3.99 -14.50
N ALA A 88 -8.51 3.38 -13.33
CA ALA A 88 -9.35 2.27 -12.90
C ALA A 88 -10.84 2.68 -12.80
N GLY A 89 -11.12 3.86 -12.23
CA GLY A 89 -12.47 4.41 -12.14
C GLY A 89 -13.12 4.64 -13.50
N LEU A 90 -12.39 5.22 -14.45
CA LEU A 90 -12.87 5.44 -15.82
C LEU A 90 -13.12 4.13 -16.56
N LEU A 91 -12.26 3.13 -16.40
CA LEU A 91 -12.46 1.80 -16.99
C LEU A 91 -13.72 1.13 -16.42
N ALA A 92 -13.89 1.15 -15.10
CA ALA A 92 -15.08 0.58 -14.46
C ALA A 92 -16.36 1.30 -14.92
N ALA A 93 -16.35 2.63 -14.96
CA ALA A 93 -17.47 3.42 -15.46
C ALA A 93 -17.79 3.09 -16.93
N GLY A 94 -16.76 2.92 -17.77
CA GLY A 94 -16.91 2.50 -19.16
C GLY A 94 -17.56 1.12 -19.30
N VAL A 95 -17.13 0.14 -18.49
CA VAL A 95 -17.73 -1.20 -18.46
C VAL A 95 -19.20 -1.14 -18.05
N VAL A 96 -19.54 -0.39 -17.01
CA VAL A 96 -20.93 -0.20 -16.57
C VAL A 96 -21.77 0.48 -17.65
N ALA A 97 -21.24 1.52 -18.28
CA ALA A 97 -21.93 2.23 -19.35
C ALA A 97 -22.20 1.33 -20.57
N VAL A 98 -21.22 0.53 -20.98
CA VAL A 98 -21.38 -0.45 -22.07
C VAL A 98 -22.38 -1.54 -21.68
N GLY A 99 -22.32 -2.04 -20.44
CA GLY A 99 -23.27 -3.02 -19.92
C GLY A 99 -24.71 -2.50 -19.95
N ARG A 100 -24.93 -1.26 -19.50
CA ARG A 100 -26.27 -0.62 -19.53
C ARG A 100 -26.81 -0.40 -20.95
N ARG A 101 -25.93 -0.22 -21.94
CA ARG A 101 -26.34 -0.08 -23.35
C ARG A 101 -26.72 -1.40 -24.01
N ARG A 102 -26.39 -2.55 -23.40
CA ARG A 102 -26.79 -3.85 -23.93
C ARG A 102 -28.12 -4.27 -23.30
N PRO A 103 -29.20 -4.36 -24.10
CA PRO A 103 -30.45 -4.89 -23.57
C PRO A 103 -30.22 -6.34 -23.09
N PRO A 104 -30.88 -6.75 -22.00
CA PRO A 104 -30.78 -8.13 -21.53
C PRO A 104 -31.24 -9.10 -22.63
N ALA A 105 -30.50 -10.19 -22.80
CA ALA A 105 -30.77 -11.18 -23.85
C ALA A 105 -32.10 -11.93 -23.66
N ILE A 106 -32.63 -11.88 -22.43
CA ILE A 106 -33.90 -12.47 -22.02
C ILE A 106 -34.67 -11.36 -21.28
N GLY A 107 -35.88 -11.07 -21.71
CA GLY A 107 -36.76 -10.12 -21.00
C GLY A 107 -37.46 -10.77 -19.81
N ALA A 108 -38.60 -10.20 -19.39
CA ALA A 108 -39.32 -10.68 -18.22
C ALA A 108 -39.77 -12.14 -18.35
N VAL A 109 -39.48 -12.93 -17.32
CA VAL A 109 -39.97 -14.30 -17.15
C VAL A 109 -41.19 -14.24 -16.25
N THR A 110 -42.36 -14.63 -16.76
CA THR A 110 -43.61 -14.63 -15.99
C THR A 110 -44.16 -16.04 -15.89
N MET A 111 -44.56 -16.45 -14.68
CA MET A 111 -45.23 -17.72 -14.44
C MET A 111 -46.75 -17.52 -14.47
N GLY A 112 -47.45 -18.28 -15.32
CA GLY A 112 -48.90 -18.25 -15.38
C GLY A 112 -49.56 -19.10 -14.27
N PRO A 113 -50.81 -18.81 -13.89
CA PRO A 113 -51.59 -19.64 -12.98
C PRO A 113 -51.83 -21.01 -13.66
N GLY A 114 -51.05 -22.02 -13.25
CA GLY A 114 -50.98 -23.32 -13.91
C GLY A 114 -49.55 -23.83 -14.18
N GLY A 115 -48.51 -23.05 -13.84
CA GLY A 115 -47.11 -23.51 -13.86
C GLY A 115 -46.38 -23.33 -15.20
N TRP A 116 -47.03 -22.74 -16.21
CA TRP A 116 -46.37 -22.40 -17.46
C TRP A 116 -45.47 -21.17 -17.31
N VAL A 117 -44.30 -21.20 -17.94
CA VAL A 117 -43.35 -20.09 -17.95
C VAL A 117 -43.41 -19.38 -19.31
N SER A 118 -43.81 -18.11 -19.30
CA SER A 118 -43.77 -17.24 -20.49
C SER A 118 -42.52 -16.37 -20.42
N LEU A 119 -41.68 -16.44 -21.46
CA LEU A 119 -40.51 -15.57 -21.63
C LEU A 119 -40.85 -14.47 -22.64
N LYS A 120 -40.92 -13.22 -22.19
CA LYS A 120 -41.07 -12.06 -23.09
C LYS A 120 -39.71 -11.46 -23.42
N GLY A 121 -39.59 -10.81 -24.58
CA GLY A 121 -38.37 -10.09 -24.98
C GLY A 121 -37.25 -10.95 -25.56
N LEU A 122 -37.52 -12.21 -25.93
CA LEU A 122 -36.62 -12.97 -26.80
C LEU A 122 -36.54 -12.21 -28.12
N SER A 123 -35.38 -11.63 -28.44
CA SER A 123 -35.14 -11.09 -29.78
C SER A 123 -35.33 -12.24 -30.77
N ALA A 124 -36.26 -12.08 -31.71
CA ALA A 124 -36.43 -13.05 -32.79
C ALA A 124 -35.05 -13.28 -33.43
N PRO A 125 -34.67 -14.53 -33.74
CA PRO A 125 -33.41 -14.80 -34.42
C PRO A 125 -33.39 -13.94 -35.67
N GLY A 126 -32.49 -12.96 -35.72
CA GLY A 126 -32.31 -12.14 -36.91
C GLY A 126 -32.10 -13.09 -38.09
N PRO A 127 -32.72 -12.84 -39.26
CA PRO A 127 -32.54 -13.71 -40.42
C PRO A 127 -31.04 -13.94 -40.65
N ARG A 128 -30.66 -15.20 -40.89
CA ARG A 128 -29.33 -15.83 -40.83
C ARG A 128 -28.17 -15.18 -41.64
N ALA A 129 -28.13 -13.87 -41.86
CA ALA A 129 -27.14 -13.21 -42.70
C ALA A 129 -26.46 -11.97 -42.09
N ALA A 130 -26.83 -11.53 -40.87
CA ALA A 130 -26.08 -10.46 -40.19
C ALA A 130 -24.88 -11.06 -39.44
N ARG A 131 -23.80 -11.34 -40.19
CA ARG A 131 -22.48 -11.69 -39.66
C ARG A 131 -22.15 -10.77 -38.48
N PRO A 132 -21.89 -11.30 -37.26
CA PRO A 132 -21.59 -10.44 -36.13
C PRO A 132 -20.37 -9.58 -36.47
N PRO A 133 -20.44 -8.24 -36.26
CA PRO A 133 -19.35 -7.35 -36.60
C PRO A 133 -18.09 -7.77 -35.84
N ARG A 134 -16.94 -7.76 -36.53
CA ARG A 134 -15.66 -8.18 -35.94
C ARG A 134 -15.43 -7.40 -34.63
N PRO A 135 -15.22 -8.09 -33.50
CA PRO A 135 -14.96 -7.40 -32.25
C PRO A 135 -13.68 -6.58 -32.40
N TRP A 136 -13.66 -5.39 -31.79
CA TRP A 136 -12.61 -4.40 -32.01
C TRP A 136 -11.21 -4.94 -31.69
N TRP A 137 -11.08 -5.77 -30.65
CA TRP A 137 -9.83 -6.44 -30.29
C TRP A 137 -9.33 -7.38 -31.41
N ALA A 138 -10.22 -8.05 -32.14
CA ALA A 138 -9.84 -8.92 -33.25
C ALA A 138 -9.35 -8.12 -34.46
N ARG A 139 -9.82 -6.88 -34.63
CA ARG A 139 -9.27 -5.93 -35.61
C ARG A 139 -7.89 -5.43 -35.17
N LEU A 140 -7.75 -5.11 -33.88
CA LEU A 140 -6.50 -4.61 -33.30
C LEU A 140 -5.39 -5.66 -33.34
N LEU A 141 -5.72 -6.91 -33.04
CA LEU A 141 -4.78 -8.04 -33.05
C LEU A 141 -4.59 -8.68 -34.43
N ARG A 142 -5.25 -8.16 -35.49
CA ARG A 142 -5.31 -8.80 -36.82
C ARG A 142 -5.57 -10.31 -36.76
N ALA A 143 -6.43 -10.73 -35.84
CA ALA A 143 -6.73 -12.15 -35.65
C ALA A 143 -7.49 -12.67 -36.88
N HIS A 144 -6.95 -13.72 -37.50
CA HIS A 144 -7.59 -14.42 -38.63
C HIS A 144 -8.45 -15.56 -38.07
N ARG A 145 -9.65 -15.72 -38.62
CA ARG A 145 -10.54 -16.81 -38.21
C ARG A 145 -9.97 -18.12 -38.76
N LEU A 146 -9.71 -19.09 -37.90
CA LEU A 146 -9.42 -20.46 -38.32
C LEU A 146 -10.71 -21.03 -38.92
N VAL A 147 -10.75 -21.17 -40.24
CA VAL A 147 -11.82 -21.86 -40.95
C VAL A 147 -11.41 -23.32 -41.00
N VAL A 148 -12.06 -24.18 -40.21
CA VAL A 148 -11.92 -25.63 -40.35
C VAL A 148 -12.66 -26.02 -41.63
N GLN A 149 -11.90 -26.33 -42.68
CA GLN A 149 -12.42 -26.99 -43.88
C GLN A 149 -12.90 -28.38 -43.47
N ARG A 150 -14.19 -28.66 -43.71
CA ARG A 150 -14.72 -30.03 -43.73
C ARG A 150 -14.78 -30.48 -45.18
#